data_AF-A0A9D6FQX7-F1
#
_entry.id   AF-A0A9D6FQX7-F1
#
_cell.length_a   1.000
_cell.length_b   1.000
_cell.length_c   1.000
_cell.angle_alpha   90.00
_cell.angle_beta   90.00
_cell.angle_gamma   90.00
#
_symmetry.space_group_name_H-M   'P 1'
#
loop_
_entity.id
_entity.type
_entity.pdbx_description
1 polymer ?
#
loop_
_entity_poly.entity_id
_entity_poly.type
_entity_poly.pdbx_seq_one_letter_code
_entity_poly.pdbx_strand_id
1 'polypeptide(L)'
;MNRFLTAAFCLAACGLAAAQETEKYDKDGLSFEIPKGENNKLITENFNWAKDWEGTLAEFWIGEDIGGRLVCYESTMTAKQYVEWRSKDWLTRFKGSWENQNKGDEKRAELECAVKTEEQTYRYVHVAYATGKKVYDLMMWAKNETFSTFLSVVRGIVKTVKYSASGSSGDSGTGNTGGAKAVKVAKHLWKEWGKGTLVSYKMVNEFSGQKMEMTMTMELVDKDDSSYTIKTVMEMPGGVKNETTQKYEVDPKAGEGGSGTGTGEKPKMEKGKETIKVPAGEFDCEWVQTESSGTVTKAWNSDKVPGGLVKSHTKMAAGTTVMELVKLEKK
;
A
#
# COMPACT_ATOMS: atom_id res chain seq x y z
N MET A 1 -8.87 19.20 -15.43
CA MET A 1 -8.31 18.36 -16.53
C MET A 1 -6.86 17.97 -16.20
N ASN A 2 -6.64 16.70 -15.85
CA ASN A 2 -5.41 16.04 -15.36
C ASN A 2 -5.12 16.04 -13.85
N ARG A 3 -6.09 15.52 -13.08
CA ARG A 3 -5.92 14.94 -11.72
C ARG A 3 -6.20 13.42 -11.67
N PHE A 4 -6.28 12.78 -12.84
CA PHE A 4 -6.61 11.36 -13.03
C PHE A 4 -5.47 10.41 -12.68
N LEU A 5 -4.22 10.91 -12.68
CA LEU A 5 -3.03 10.15 -12.31
C LEU A 5 -3.11 9.56 -10.90
N THR A 6 -3.68 10.28 -9.94
CA THR A 6 -3.61 9.88 -8.52
C THR A 6 -4.50 8.67 -8.20
N ALA A 7 -5.65 8.51 -8.86
CA ALA A 7 -6.61 7.44 -8.53
C ALA A 7 -6.17 6.05 -9.06
N ALA A 8 -5.66 5.98 -10.29
CA ALA A 8 -5.11 4.73 -10.84
C ALA A 8 -3.80 4.34 -10.11
N PHE A 9 -3.02 5.34 -9.66
CA PHE A 9 -1.74 5.11 -8.98
C PHE A 9 -1.90 4.70 -7.50
N CYS A 10 -2.91 5.24 -6.79
CA CYS A 10 -3.25 4.76 -5.44
C CYS A 10 -3.67 3.28 -5.44
N LEU A 11 -4.31 2.80 -6.51
CA LEU A 11 -4.68 1.39 -6.67
C LEU A 11 -3.46 0.49 -6.92
N ALA A 12 -2.47 0.93 -7.70
CA ALA A 12 -1.24 0.17 -7.93
C ALA A 12 -0.32 0.12 -6.69
N ALA A 13 -0.17 1.23 -5.96
CA ALA A 13 0.65 1.29 -4.75
C ALA A 13 0.01 0.60 -3.54
N CYS A 14 -1.34 0.53 -3.47
CA CYS A 14 -2.05 -0.27 -2.46
C CYS A 14 -2.26 -1.74 -2.88
N GLY A 15 -2.23 -2.01 -4.19
CA GLY A 15 -2.52 -3.33 -4.78
C GLY A 15 -1.43 -4.38 -4.59
N LEU A 16 -0.17 -3.96 -4.37
CA LEU A 16 0.94 -4.86 -4.02
C LEU A 16 0.74 -5.60 -2.68
N ALA A 17 -0.21 -5.17 -1.84
CA ALA A 17 -0.56 -5.86 -0.60
C ALA A 17 -1.77 -6.81 -0.73
N ALA A 18 -2.39 -6.93 -1.91
CA ALA A 18 -3.57 -7.76 -2.11
C ALA A 18 -3.20 -9.02 -2.92
N ALA A 19 -3.48 -10.19 -2.33
CA ALA A 19 -3.34 -11.54 -2.88
C ALA A 19 -1.92 -12.14 -2.98
N GLN A 20 -0.98 -11.71 -2.14
CA GLN A 20 0.07 -12.63 -1.71
C GLN A 20 -0.57 -13.62 -0.73
N GLU A 21 -0.34 -14.93 -0.88
CA GLU A 21 -0.75 -15.86 0.17
C GLU A 21 -0.18 -15.38 1.50
N THR A 22 -0.99 -15.34 2.54
CA THR A 22 -0.55 -14.90 3.87
C THR A 22 -0.46 -16.08 4.81
N GLU A 23 0.47 -15.99 5.76
CA GLU A 23 0.46 -16.80 6.96
C GLU A 23 -0.20 -15.98 8.06
N LYS A 24 -1.22 -16.54 8.69
CA LYS A 24 -2.04 -15.86 9.70
C LYS A 24 -1.61 -16.29 11.10
N TYR A 25 -1.32 -15.31 11.94
CA TYR A 25 -1.29 -15.47 13.39
C TYR A 25 -2.67 -15.20 13.96
N ASP A 26 -3.16 -16.06 14.87
CA ASP A 26 -4.41 -15.85 15.59
C ASP A 26 -4.28 -16.41 17.02
N LYS A 27 -4.31 -15.52 18.02
CA LYS A 27 -4.24 -15.90 19.44
C LYS A 27 -4.86 -14.83 20.33
N ASP A 28 -5.63 -15.25 21.33
CA ASP A 28 -6.23 -14.38 22.36
C ASP A 28 -6.99 -13.16 21.78
N GLY A 29 -7.70 -13.38 20.68
CA GLY A 29 -8.48 -12.36 20.00
C GLY A 29 -7.67 -11.38 19.16
N LEU A 30 -6.35 -11.56 19.07
CA LEU A 30 -5.46 -10.83 18.19
C LEU A 30 -5.14 -11.66 16.95
N SER A 31 -5.33 -11.06 15.77
CA SER A 31 -4.90 -11.66 14.51
C SER A 31 -4.10 -10.69 13.66
N PHE A 32 -3.03 -11.17 13.03
CA PHE A 32 -2.33 -10.45 11.96
C PHE A 32 -1.87 -11.42 10.88
N GLU A 33 -1.56 -10.89 9.71
CA GLU A 33 -1.16 -11.65 8.55
C GLU A 33 0.20 -11.17 8.05
N ILE A 34 1.11 -12.11 7.80
CA ILE A 34 2.37 -11.84 7.10
C ILE A 34 2.32 -12.46 5.71
N PRO A 35 3.02 -11.90 4.71
CA PRO A 35 3.09 -12.52 3.41
C PRO A 35 3.88 -13.84 3.46
N LYS A 36 3.43 -14.88 2.78
CA LYS A 36 4.21 -16.13 2.57
C LYS A 36 5.31 -15.90 1.56
N GLY A 37 6.43 -16.57 1.77
CA GLY A 37 7.58 -16.59 0.87
C GLY A 37 8.58 -17.64 1.34
N GLU A 38 9.43 -18.12 0.44
CA GLU A 38 10.45 -19.15 0.74
C GLU A 38 11.39 -18.72 1.89
N ASN A 39 11.61 -17.41 2.01
CA ASN A 39 12.45 -16.79 3.05
C ASN A 39 11.65 -16.04 4.11
N ASN A 40 10.31 -16.18 4.14
CA ASN A 40 9.48 -15.58 5.16
C ASN A 40 9.20 -16.61 6.24
N LYS A 41 9.29 -16.21 7.50
CA LYS A 41 9.14 -17.13 8.62
C LYS A 41 8.31 -16.49 9.71
N LEU A 42 7.19 -17.12 10.07
CA LEU A 42 6.47 -16.84 11.31
C LEU A 42 6.92 -17.83 12.39
N ILE A 43 7.32 -17.32 13.55
CA ILE A 43 7.75 -18.10 14.71
C ILE A 43 6.80 -17.79 15.85
N THR A 44 6.07 -18.81 16.30
CA THR A 44 5.05 -18.69 17.37
C THR A 44 5.42 -19.46 18.64
N GLU A 45 6.48 -20.28 18.59
CA GLU A 45 6.93 -21.14 19.70
C GLU A 45 8.46 -21.09 19.87
N ASN A 46 8.95 -21.36 21.09
CA ASN A 46 10.38 -21.49 21.43
C ASN A 46 11.26 -20.24 21.16
N PHE A 47 10.87 -19.09 21.71
CA PHE A 47 11.63 -17.84 21.66
C PHE A 47 12.91 -17.92 22.53
N ASN A 48 14.00 -18.46 21.99
CA ASN A 48 15.24 -18.70 22.75
C ASN A 48 16.37 -17.69 22.51
N TRP A 49 16.21 -16.76 21.56
CA TRP A 49 17.34 -15.92 21.10
C TRP A 49 17.50 -14.59 21.85
N ALA A 50 16.48 -14.10 22.55
CA ALA A 50 16.61 -12.90 23.38
C ALA A 50 15.80 -13.08 24.66
N LYS A 51 16.49 -13.40 25.77
CA LYS A 51 15.91 -13.51 27.12
C LYS A 51 15.27 -12.22 27.64
N ASP A 52 15.31 -11.13 26.88
CA ASP A 52 15.10 -9.77 27.41
C ASP A 52 13.74 -9.14 27.06
N TRP A 53 12.85 -9.89 26.40
CA TRP A 53 11.57 -9.37 25.91
C TRP A 53 10.40 -10.22 26.39
N GLU A 54 10.12 -10.07 27.68
CA GLU A 54 8.94 -10.64 28.32
C GLU A 54 7.67 -10.26 27.55
N GLY A 55 6.75 -11.21 27.40
CA GLY A 55 5.46 -10.99 26.70
C GLY A 55 5.49 -11.22 25.19
N THR A 56 6.57 -11.74 24.60
CA THR A 56 6.63 -12.03 23.16
C THR A 56 5.61 -13.08 22.76
N LEU A 57 4.76 -12.74 21.79
CA LEU A 57 3.67 -13.57 21.27
C LEU A 57 4.02 -14.23 19.92
N ALA A 58 4.74 -13.51 19.08
CA ALA A 58 5.20 -13.97 17.77
C ALA A 58 6.43 -13.19 17.33
N GLU A 59 7.27 -13.83 16.53
CA GLU A 59 8.36 -13.19 15.79
C GLU A 59 8.21 -13.55 14.32
N PHE A 60 8.57 -12.64 13.43
CA PHE A 60 8.54 -12.93 12.01
C PHE A 60 9.69 -12.29 11.26
N TRP A 61 10.05 -12.93 10.16
CA TRP A 61 11.09 -12.48 9.23
C TRP A 61 10.51 -12.43 7.83
N ILE A 62 10.88 -11.41 7.06
CA ILE A 62 10.55 -11.28 5.65
C ILE A 62 11.87 -11.08 4.91
N GLY A 63 12.40 -12.18 4.35
CA GLY A 63 13.78 -12.22 3.88
C GLY A 63 14.79 -12.02 5.01
N GLU A 64 15.97 -11.49 4.67
CA GLU A 64 17.06 -11.26 5.63
C GLU A 64 17.05 -9.86 6.26
N ASP A 65 16.31 -8.92 5.66
CA ASP A 65 16.43 -7.49 5.97
C ASP A 65 15.31 -6.96 6.86
N ILE A 66 14.25 -7.74 7.06
CA ILE A 66 13.07 -7.33 7.83
C ILE A 66 12.80 -8.35 8.89
N GLY A 67 12.75 -7.87 10.13
CA GLY A 67 12.22 -8.62 11.24
C GLY A 67 11.06 -7.87 11.88
N GLY A 68 10.24 -8.60 12.60
CA GLY A 68 9.22 -8.02 13.44
C GLY A 68 8.89 -8.92 14.60
N ARG A 69 8.34 -8.32 15.63
CA ARG A 69 7.93 -9.00 16.84
C ARG A 69 6.62 -8.43 17.33
N LEU A 70 5.73 -9.31 17.72
CA LEU A 70 4.51 -8.97 18.43
C LEU A 70 4.72 -9.26 19.91
N VAL A 71 4.45 -8.27 20.74
CA VAL A 71 4.59 -8.37 22.20
C VAL A 71 3.28 -7.97 22.87
N CYS A 72 2.96 -8.58 24.01
CA CYS A 72 1.83 -8.21 24.84
C CYS A 72 2.28 -8.04 26.29
N TYR A 73 1.90 -6.91 26.88
CA TYR A 73 2.19 -6.59 28.29
C TYR A 73 0.89 -6.35 29.04
N GLU A 74 0.85 -6.77 30.30
CA GLU A 74 -0.17 -6.28 31.22
C GLU A 74 0.15 -4.84 31.60
N SER A 75 -0.76 -3.92 31.26
CA SER A 75 -0.59 -2.50 31.51
C SER A 75 -1.93 -1.79 31.48
N THR A 76 -2.06 -0.77 32.32
CA THR A 76 -3.19 0.18 32.29
C THR A 76 -2.88 1.41 31.44
N MET A 77 -1.73 1.46 30.79
CA MET A 77 -1.35 2.55 29.90
C MET A 77 -2.25 2.55 28.65
N THR A 78 -2.61 3.74 28.19
CA THR A 78 -3.14 3.91 26.84
C THR A 78 -2.05 3.62 25.80
N ALA A 79 -2.43 3.37 24.55
CA ALA A 79 -1.45 3.12 23.47
C ALA A 79 -0.52 4.32 23.29
N LYS A 80 -1.05 5.54 23.39
CA LYS A 80 -0.28 6.79 23.36
C LYS A 80 0.71 6.88 24.51
N GLN A 81 0.27 6.63 25.75
CA GLN A 81 1.16 6.63 26.92
C GLN A 81 2.25 5.58 26.79
N TYR A 82 1.91 4.39 26.29
CA TYR A 82 2.88 3.34 26.05
C TYR A 82 3.93 3.76 25.01
N VAL A 83 3.53 4.33 23.87
CA VAL A 83 4.46 4.82 22.84
C VAL A 83 5.36 5.95 23.38
N GLU A 84 4.80 6.87 24.17
CA GLU A 84 5.56 7.95 24.81
C GLU A 84 6.57 7.40 25.82
N TRP A 85 6.16 6.43 26.66
CA TRP A 85 7.07 5.73 27.57
C TRP A 85 8.16 4.98 26.80
N ARG A 86 7.75 4.24 25.76
CA ARG A 86 8.64 3.42 24.94
C ARG A 86 9.69 4.26 24.24
N SER A 87 9.31 5.39 23.66
CA SER A 87 10.25 6.31 23.00
C SER A 87 11.30 6.86 23.98
N LYS A 88 10.94 7.11 25.25
CA LYS A 88 11.89 7.52 26.30
C LYS A 88 12.82 6.39 26.73
N ASP A 89 12.29 5.19 26.98
CA ASP A 89 13.08 4.01 27.33
C ASP A 89 14.10 3.70 26.22
N TRP A 90 13.65 3.76 24.97
CA TRP A 90 14.46 3.53 23.79
C TRP A 90 15.60 4.54 23.61
N LEU A 91 15.32 5.83 23.84
CA LEU A 91 16.34 6.88 23.87
C LEU A 91 17.47 6.59 24.87
N THR A 92 17.16 5.94 25.99
CA THR A 92 18.19 5.59 27.00
C THR A 92 19.00 4.35 26.62
N ARG A 93 18.45 3.44 25.82
CA ARG A 93 19.09 2.15 25.48
C ARG A 93 20.03 2.23 24.29
N PHE A 94 19.75 3.07 23.28
CA PHE A 94 20.58 3.14 22.08
C PHE A 94 21.31 4.48 21.97
N LYS A 95 22.65 4.43 21.94
CA LYS A 95 23.54 5.57 21.68
C LYS A 95 23.46 5.94 20.19
N GLY A 96 22.53 6.81 19.81
CA GLY A 96 22.35 7.22 18.40
C GLY A 96 21.61 8.55 18.25
N SER A 97 21.49 9.02 17.01
CA SER A 97 20.64 10.16 16.63
C SER A 97 19.22 9.68 16.34
N TRP A 98 18.22 10.35 16.91
CA TRP A 98 16.83 9.92 16.88
C TRP A 98 15.94 10.90 16.11
N GLU A 99 15.13 10.36 15.21
CA GLU A 99 14.01 11.05 14.59
C GLU A 99 12.73 10.29 14.97
N ASN A 100 11.78 10.96 15.61
CA ASN A 100 10.52 10.35 16.05
C ASN A 100 9.34 11.01 15.33
N GLN A 101 8.43 10.20 14.79
CA GLN A 101 7.07 10.62 14.47
C GLN A 101 6.05 9.80 15.27
N ASN A 102 5.40 10.43 16.25
CA ASN A 102 4.27 9.86 16.97
C ASN A 102 2.96 10.25 16.27
N LYS A 103 2.10 9.27 15.97
CA LYS A 103 0.73 9.50 15.46
C LYS A 103 -0.23 8.54 16.12
N GLY A 104 -1.45 8.98 16.46
CA GLY A 104 -2.50 8.11 16.99
C GLY A 104 -3.33 8.69 18.14
N ASP A 105 -4.11 7.82 18.77
CA ASP A 105 -5.03 8.11 19.87
C ASP A 105 -4.78 7.20 21.10
N GLU A 106 -5.68 7.21 22.07
CA GLU A 106 -5.57 6.44 23.31
C GLU A 106 -5.64 4.91 23.09
N LYS A 107 -6.27 4.46 22.02
CA LYS A 107 -6.44 3.03 21.72
C LYS A 107 -5.37 2.52 20.76
N ARG A 108 -4.88 3.35 19.85
CA ARG A 108 -3.86 2.98 18.87
C ARG A 108 -2.85 4.10 18.65
N ALA A 109 -1.58 3.80 18.78
CA ALA A 109 -0.50 4.75 18.52
C ALA A 109 0.64 4.10 17.71
N GLU A 110 1.28 4.90 16.87
CA GLU A 110 2.42 4.52 16.03
C GLU A 110 3.64 5.37 16.41
N LEU A 111 4.81 4.72 16.45
CA LEU A 111 6.12 5.33 16.64
C LEU A 111 7.06 4.82 15.56
N GLU A 112 7.54 5.73 14.72
CA GLU A 112 8.65 5.46 13.81
C GLU A 112 9.94 6.04 14.39
N CYS A 113 11.01 5.25 14.44
CA CYS A 113 12.31 5.72 14.88
C CYS A 113 13.48 5.12 14.08
N ALA A 114 14.56 5.89 13.93
CA ALA A 114 15.82 5.43 13.36
C ALA A 114 16.85 5.21 14.47
N VAL A 115 17.53 4.07 14.44
CA VAL A 115 18.63 3.72 15.36
C VAL A 115 19.88 3.49 14.54
N LYS A 116 20.92 4.27 14.83
CA LYS A 116 22.24 4.14 14.20
C LYS A 116 23.16 3.32 15.11
N THR A 117 23.70 2.22 14.60
CA THR A 117 24.79 1.46 15.22
C THR A 117 26.12 1.82 14.54
N GLU A 118 27.23 1.24 15.00
CA GLU A 118 28.54 1.40 14.36
C GLU A 118 28.55 0.84 12.92
N GLU A 119 27.79 -0.23 12.68
CA GLU A 119 27.78 -0.96 11.41
C GLU A 119 26.66 -0.54 10.48
N GLN A 120 25.47 -0.19 11.01
CA GLN A 120 24.29 0.05 10.18
C GLN A 120 23.28 0.99 10.84
N THR A 121 22.42 1.59 10.02
CA THR A 121 21.23 2.30 10.52
C THR A 121 20.01 1.44 10.28
N TYR A 122 19.24 1.18 11.33
CA TYR A 122 17.95 0.50 11.26
C TYR A 122 16.84 1.50 11.47
N ARG A 123 15.69 1.27 10.84
CA ARG A 123 14.45 1.96 11.12
C ARG A 123 13.47 0.98 11.73
N TYR A 124 12.75 1.45 12.73
CA TYR A 124 11.76 0.71 13.49
C TYR A 124 10.41 1.38 13.34
N VAL A 125 9.36 0.55 13.28
CA VAL A 125 7.96 0.99 13.41
C VAL A 125 7.33 0.19 14.53
N HIS A 126 6.79 0.91 15.50
CA HIS A 126 6.01 0.37 16.60
C HIS A 126 4.55 0.72 16.37
N VAL A 127 3.67 -0.26 16.55
CA VAL A 127 2.23 -0.04 16.56
C VAL A 127 1.67 -0.62 17.84
N ALA A 128 1.37 0.28 18.76
CA ALA A 128 0.77 -0.06 20.03
C ALA A 128 -0.76 -0.04 19.91
N TYR A 129 -1.39 -1.02 20.53
CA TYR A 129 -2.84 -1.09 20.72
C TYR A 129 -3.15 -1.42 22.18
N ALA A 130 -3.98 -0.59 22.81
CA ALA A 130 -4.37 -0.77 24.21
C ALA A 130 -5.83 -1.23 24.31
N THR A 131 -6.06 -2.30 25.06
CA THR A 131 -7.40 -2.83 25.35
C THR A 131 -7.46 -3.43 26.74
N GLY A 132 -8.38 -2.92 27.57
CA GLY A 132 -8.51 -3.33 28.97
C GLY A 132 -7.21 -3.10 29.76
N LYS A 133 -6.64 -4.18 30.30
CA LYS A 133 -5.38 -4.18 31.05
C LYS A 133 -4.20 -4.70 30.23
N LYS A 134 -4.29 -4.65 28.91
CA LYS A 134 -3.25 -5.14 28.00
C LYS A 134 -2.86 -4.09 26.98
N VAL A 135 -1.56 -4.04 26.69
CA VAL A 135 -1.02 -3.33 25.54
C VAL A 135 -0.32 -4.34 24.64
N TYR A 136 -0.70 -4.33 23.37
CA TYR A 136 -0.08 -5.09 22.31
C TYR A 136 0.82 -4.15 21.52
N ASP A 137 2.06 -4.55 21.26
CA ASP A 137 3.05 -3.78 20.52
C ASP A 137 3.55 -4.64 19.35
N LEU A 138 3.16 -4.26 18.13
CA LEU A 138 3.76 -4.79 16.92
C LEU A 138 4.96 -3.93 16.57
N MET A 139 6.14 -4.49 16.74
CA MET A 139 7.41 -3.89 16.38
C MET A 139 7.91 -4.47 15.08
N MET A 140 8.38 -3.62 14.18
CA MET A 140 9.01 -4.02 12.94
C MET A 140 10.31 -3.26 12.79
N TRP A 141 11.32 -3.88 12.19
CA TRP A 141 12.58 -3.24 11.87
C TRP A 141 13.05 -3.63 10.48
N ALA A 142 13.69 -2.69 9.80
CA ALA A 142 14.44 -2.96 8.59
C ALA A 142 15.69 -2.07 8.52
N LYS A 143 16.65 -2.47 7.69
CA LYS A 143 17.80 -1.62 7.35
C LYS A 143 17.30 -0.30 6.73
N ASN A 144 17.91 0.82 7.07
CA ASN A 144 17.47 2.14 6.61
C ASN A 144 17.44 2.26 5.08
N GLU A 145 18.35 1.58 4.38
CA GLU A 145 18.43 1.55 2.92
C GLU A 145 17.27 0.78 2.27
N THR A 146 16.68 -0.20 2.97
CA THR A 146 15.57 -1.00 2.46
C THR A 146 14.22 -0.59 3.05
N PHE A 147 14.22 0.20 4.13
CA PHE A 147 13.02 0.54 4.87
C PHE A 147 11.95 1.26 4.03
N SER A 148 12.32 2.16 3.13
CA SER A 148 11.36 2.87 2.27
C SER A 148 10.64 1.92 1.30
N THR A 149 11.36 0.93 0.76
CA THR A 149 10.82 -0.14 -0.09
C THR A 149 9.81 -0.99 0.68
N PHE A 150 10.07 -1.23 1.97
CA PHE A 150 9.25 -2.11 2.80
C PHE A 150 8.21 -1.39 3.64
N LEU A 151 8.21 -0.06 3.68
CA LEU A 151 7.27 0.73 4.46
C LEU A 151 5.81 0.44 4.07
N SER A 152 5.55 0.14 2.79
CA SER A 152 4.23 -0.28 2.31
C SER A 152 3.82 -1.64 2.88
N VAL A 153 4.74 -2.62 2.92
CA VAL A 153 4.53 -3.96 3.49
C VAL A 153 4.32 -3.87 5.00
N VAL A 154 5.18 -3.13 5.71
CA VAL A 154 5.08 -2.82 7.15
C VAL A 154 3.70 -2.23 7.45
N ARG A 155 3.31 -1.17 6.73
CA ARG A 155 2.00 -0.54 6.90
C ARG A 155 0.84 -1.46 6.49
N GLY A 156 1.06 -2.38 5.56
CA GLY A 156 0.12 -3.43 5.17
C GLY A 156 -0.17 -4.37 6.34
N ILE A 157 0.87 -4.97 6.93
CA ILE A 157 0.76 -5.85 8.10
C ILE A 157 0.10 -5.12 9.27
N VAL A 158 0.51 -3.87 9.53
CA VAL A 158 -0.09 -3.00 10.54
C VAL A 158 -1.60 -2.77 10.31
N LYS A 159 -2.08 -2.80 9.07
CA LYS A 159 -3.51 -2.70 8.74
C LYS A 159 -4.25 -4.03 8.89
N THR A 160 -3.57 -5.19 8.80
CA THR A 160 -4.19 -6.51 8.98
C THR A 160 -4.40 -6.84 10.45
N VAL A 161 -3.70 -6.15 11.36
CA VAL A 161 -3.87 -6.34 12.81
C VAL A 161 -5.31 -6.04 13.24
N LYS A 162 -6.00 -7.07 13.71
CA LYS A 162 -7.35 -6.99 14.29
C LYS A 162 -7.32 -7.44 15.74
N TYR A 163 -8.12 -6.76 16.55
CA TYR A 163 -8.34 -7.10 17.95
C TYR A 163 -9.84 -7.30 18.15
N SER A 164 -10.24 -8.53 18.44
CA SER A 164 -11.59 -8.82 18.92
C SER A 164 -11.61 -8.56 20.43
N ALA A 165 -12.55 -7.72 20.88
CA ALA A 165 -12.80 -7.57 22.30
C ALA A 165 -13.34 -8.92 22.81
N SER A 166 -12.54 -9.64 23.59
CA SER A 166 -12.95 -10.91 24.17
C SER A 166 -14.15 -10.69 25.09
N GLY A 167 -15.32 -11.20 24.70
CA GLY A 167 -16.51 -11.18 25.55
C GLY A 167 -17.86 -11.31 24.86
N SER A 168 -17.98 -11.12 23.54
CA SER A 168 -19.23 -11.41 22.82
C SER A 168 -18.99 -12.52 21.82
N SER A 169 -19.31 -13.76 22.20
CA SER A 169 -19.47 -14.88 21.29
C SER A 169 -20.73 -14.67 20.44
N GLY A 170 -20.68 -13.68 19.56
CA GLY A 170 -21.62 -13.51 18.45
C GLY A 170 -20.97 -14.08 17.22
N ASP A 171 -21.51 -15.20 16.76
CA ASP A 171 -21.25 -15.80 15.45
C ASP A 171 -21.05 -14.72 14.37
N SER A 172 -19.86 -14.70 13.78
CA SER A 172 -19.54 -13.86 12.63
C SER A 172 -18.68 -14.65 11.66
N GLY A 173 -19.25 -15.73 11.13
CA GLY A 173 -18.94 -16.17 9.78
C GLY A 173 -19.12 -15.00 8.81
N THR A 174 -18.07 -14.20 8.62
CA THR A 174 -17.98 -13.17 7.59
C THR A 174 -16.92 -13.61 6.59
N GLY A 175 -17.35 -14.45 5.64
CA GLY A 175 -16.75 -14.41 4.32
C GLY A 175 -16.74 -12.96 3.87
N ASN A 176 -15.56 -12.42 3.58
CA ASN A 176 -15.37 -11.04 3.19
C ASN A 176 -15.91 -10.83 1.76
N THR A 177 -17.23 -10.82 1.62
CA THR A 177 -17.96 -10.26 0.48
C THR A 177 -18.54 -8.90 0.86
N GLY A 178 -17.81 -8.12 1.65
CA GLY A 178 -18.16 -6.73 1.92
C GLY A 178 -18.25 -6.02 0.58
N GLY A 179 -19.48 -5.80 0.10
CA GLY A 179 -19.75 -5.16 -1.18
C GLY A 179 -18.93 -3.89 -1.25
N ALA A 180 -17.95 -3.85 -2.16
CA ALA A 180 -17.06 -2.71 -2.29
C ALA A 180 -17.92 -1.46 -2.47
N LYS A 181 -17.83 -0.52 -1.52
CA LYS A 181 -18.57 0.73 -1.61
C LYS A 181 -18.22 1.39 -2.94
N ALA A 182 -19.25 1.89 -3.63
CA ALA A 182 -19.05 2.58 -4.90
C ALA A 182 -18.13 3.79 -4.70
N VAL A 183 -17.19 3.98 -5.63
CA VAL A 183 -16.27 5.11 -5.62
C VAL A 183 -16.87 6.24 -6.45
N LYS A 184 -17.05 7.41 -5.87
CA LYS A 184 -17.55 8.58 -6.60
C LYS A 184 -16.46 9.18 -7.49
N VAL A 185 -16.80 9.47 -8.75
CA VAL A 185 -15.92 10.06 -9.76
C VAL A 185 -16.60 11.22 -10.47
N ALA A 186 -15.82 12.24 -10.84
CA ALA A 186 -16.35 13.45 -11.48
C ALA A 186 -16.83 13.24 -12.93
N LYS A 187 -16.33 12.20 -13.62
CA LYS A 187 -16.56 11.98 -15.06
C LYS A 187 -16.74 10.51 -15.38
N HIS A 188 -17.62 10.23 -16.35
CA HIS A 188 -17.83 8.89 -16.88
C HIS A 188 -16.73 8.51 -17.89
N LEU A 189 -15.64 7.92 -17.42
CA LEU A 189 -14.45 7.60 -18.24
C LEU A 189 -14.69 6.54 -19.33
N TRP A 190 -15.77 5.78 -19.19
CA TRP A 190 -16.13 4.67 -20.08
C TRP A 190 -17.38 4.96 -20.94
N LYS A 191 -17.76 6.24 -21.09
CA LYS A 191 -19.07 6.61 -21.66
C LYS A 191 -19.21 6.13 -23.10
N GLU A 192 -18.18 6.36 -23.89
CA GLU A 192 -18.11 6.05 -25.33
C GLU A 192 -17.71 4.58 -25.63
N TRP A 193 -17.65 3.72 -24.61
CA TRP A 193 -17.10 2.37 -24.70
C TRP A 193 -18.16 1.30 -24.44
N GLY A 194 -18.22 0.25 -25.26
CA GLY A 194 -19.16 -0.86 -25.09
C GLY A 194 -18.75 -1.80 -23.94
N LYS A 195 -19.74 -2.44 -23.31
CA LYS A 195 -19.52 -3.50 -22.32
C LYS A 195 -18.64 -4.62 -22.92
N GLY A 196 -17.69 -5.10 -22.15
CA GLY A 196 -16.65 -6.04 -22.57
C GLY A 196 -15.44 -5.39 -23.26
N THR A 197 -15.37 -4.06 -23.32
CA THR A 197 -14.14 -3.37 -23.75
C THR A 197 -13.01 -3.70 -22.76
N LEU A 198 -11.84 -4.06 -23.29
CA LEU A 198 -10.66 -4.45 -22.52
C LEU A 198 -9.50 -3.48 -22.78
N VAL A 199 -8.81 -3.08 -21.72
CA VAL A 199 -7.48 -2.43 -21.80
C VAL A 199 -6.49 -3.22 -20.98
N SER A 200 -5.30 -3.46 -21.54
CA SER A 200 -4.21 -4.10 -20.81
C SER A 200 -2.97 -3.22 -20.81
N TYR A 201 -2.34 -3.13 -19.65
CA TYR A 201 -1.11 -2.41 -19.41
C TYR A 201 -0.02 -3.37 -18.97
N LYS A 202 1.19 -3.20 -19.51
CA LYS A 202 2.41 -3.77 -18.94
C LYS A 202 2.99 -2.73 -17.98
N MET A 203 3.23 -3.14 -16.75
CA MET A 203 3.94 -2.33 -15.75
C MET A 203 5.31 -2.95 -15.49
N VAL A 204 6.34 -2.12 -15.53
CA VAL A 204 7.71 -2.47 -15.20
C VAL A 204 8.15 -1.58 -14.04
N ASN A 205 8.51 -2.22 -12.94
CA ASN A 205 9.03 -1.61 -11.74
C ASN A 205 10.51 -1.96 -11.61
N GLU A 206 11.36 -0.97 -11.49
CA GLU A 206 12.80 -1.14 -11.26
C GLU A 206 13.17 -0.45 -9.95
N PHE A 207 13.51 -1.24 -8.93
CA PHE A 207 13.86 -0.75 -7.61
C PHE A 207 15.12 -1.48 -7.14
N SER A 208 16.14 -0.74 -6.70
CA SER A 208 17.40 -1.32 -6.18
C SER A 208 18.02 -2.37 -7.10
N GLY A 209 17.96 -2.17 -8.43
CA GLY A 209 18.48 -3.10 -9.43
C GLY A 209 17.63 -4.34 -9.68
N GLN A 210 16.51 -4.51 -8.97
CA GLN A 210 15.53 -5.56 -9.24
C GLN A 210 14.46 -5.06 -10.20
N LYS A 211 14.18 -5.86 -11.22
CA LYS A 211 13.14 -5.60 -12.21
C LYS A 211 11.94 -6.52 -11.98
N MET A 212 10.77 -5.95 -11.78
CA MET A 212 9.49 -6.66 -11.65
C MET A 212 8.57 -6.25 -12.79
N GLU A 213 8.05 -7.23 -13.53
CA GLU A 213 7.09 -7.00 -14.60
C GLU A 213 5.73 -7.56 -14.20
N MET A 214 4.66 -6.80 -14.41
CA MET A 214 3.28 -7.26 -14.17
C MET A 214 2.37 -6.79 -15.29
N THR A 215 1.27 -7.50 -15.51
CA THR A 215 0.24 -7.11 -16.47
C THR A 215 -1.04 -6.79 -15.74
N MET A 216 -1.64 -5.63 -16.05
CA MET A 216 -2.92 -5.19 -15.51
C MET A 216 -3.94 -5.12 -16.64
N THR A 217 -5.00 -5.91 -16.55
CA THR A 217 -6.12 -5.88 -17.50
C THR A 217 -7.35 -5.33 -16.83
N MET A 218 -8.00 -4.36 -17.46
CA MET A 218 -9.26 -3.77 -17.01
C MET A 218 -10.35 -4.06 -18.04
N GLU A 219 -11.49 -4.56 -17.56
CA GLU A 219 -12.66 -4.89 -18.36
C GLU A 219 -13.86 -4.05 -17.90
N LEU A 220 -14.55 -3.42 -18.84
CA LEU A 220 -15.85 -2.80 -18.58
C LEU A 220 -16.94 -3.87 -18.48
N VAL A 221 -17.26 -4.31 -17.26
CA VAL A 221 -18.25 -5.36 -17.05
C VAL A 221 -19.68 -4.84 -17.03
N ASP A 222 -19.89 -3.57 -16.68
CA ASP A 222 -21.21 -2.95 -16.69
C ASP A 222 -21.13 -1.43 -16.78
N LYS A 223 -22.17 -0.79 -17.35
CA LYS A 223 -22.31 0.68 -17.33
C LYS A 223 -23.76 1.13 -17.52
N ASP A 224 -24.03 2.31 -16.99
CA ASP A 224 -25.20 3.14 -17.25
C ASP A 224 -24.74 4.62 -17.34
N ASP A 225 -25.66 5.57 -17.47
CA ASP A 225 -25.29 7.00 -17.59
C ASP A 225 -24.64 7.59 -16.34
N SER A 226 -24.93 7.00 -15.18
CA SER A 226 -24.56 7.46 -13.84
C SER A 226 -23.51 6.59 -13.16
N SER A 227 -23.16 5.42 -13.71
CA SER A 227 -22.23 4.50 -13.09
C SER A 227 -21.56 3.55 -14.07
N TYR A 228 -20.39 3.05 -13.72
CA TYR A 228 -19.74 1.97 -14.46
C TYR A 228 -18.98 1.04 -13.52
N THR A 229 -18.85 -0.23 -13.92
CA THR A 229 -18.16 -1.25 -13.14
C THR A 229 -16.99 -1.79 -13.94
N ILE A 230 -15.81 -1.80 -13.32
CA ILE A 230 -14.58 -2.32 -13.92
C ILE A 230 -14.13 -3.56 -13.16
N LYS A 231 -13.87 -4.64 -13.89
CA LYS A 231 -13.09 -5.78 -13.39
C LYS A 231 -11.62 -5.53 -13.71
N THR A 232 -10.75 -5.59 -12.71
CA THR A 232 -9.31 -5.46 -12.87
C THR A 232 -8.64 -6.78 -12.50
N VAL A 233 -7.83 -7.31 -13.40
CA VAL A 233 -6.99 -8.49 -13.18
C VAL A 233 -5.53 -8.06 -13.24
N MET A 234 -4.79 -8.28 -12.17
CA MET A 234 -3.35 -8.05 -12.09
C MET A 234 -2.64 -9.39 -12.07
N GLU A 235 -1.78 -9.63 -13.05
CA GLU A 235 -0.97 -10.83 -13.20
C GLU A 235 0.49 -10.50 -12.86
N MET A 236 1.00 -11.17 -11.83
CA MET A 236 2.36 -11.03 -11.31
C MET A 236 3.27 -12.13 -11.87
N PRO A 237 4.61 -11.97 -11.78
CA PRO A 237 5.54 -13.05 -12.09
C PRO A 237 5.20 -14.31 -11.29
N GLY A 238 5.33 -15.48 -11.92
CA GLY A 238 4.92 -16.76 -11.32
C GLY A 238 3.44 -17.12 -11.49
N GLY A 239 2.68 -16.33 -12.28
CA GLY A 239 1.31 -16.66 -12.66
C GLY A 239 0.26 -16.35 -11.57
N VAL A 240 0.65 -15.66 -10.51
CA VAL A 240 -0.27 -15.22 -9.46
C VAL A 240 -1.18 -14.14 -10.03
N LYS A 241 -2.49 -14.33 -9.87
CA LYS A 241 -3.53 -13.41 -10.35
C LYS A 241 -4.31 -12.82 -9.18
N ASN A 242 -4.41 -11.50 -9.16
CA ASN A 242 -5.29 -10.78 -8.27
C ASN A 242 -6.43 -10.16 -9.07
N GLU A 243 -7.66 -10.50 -8.70
CA GLU A 243 -8.88 -9.97 -9.34
C GLU A 243 -9.64 -9.07 -8.38
N THR A 244 -10.04 -7.90 -8.87
CA THR A 244 -10.90 -6.98 -8.14
C THR A 244 -12.01 -6.47 -9.05
N THR A 245 -13.17 -6.16 -8.48
CA THR A 245 -14.26 -5.51 -9.21
C THR A 245 -14.66 -4.25 -8.46
N GLN A 246 -14.64 -3.11 -9.14
CA GLN A 246 -14.94 -1.81 -8.55
C GLN A 246 -16.06 -1.12 -9.33
N LYS A 247 -17.13 -0.76 -8.60
CA LYS A 247 -18.18 0.12 -9.11
C LYS A 247 -17.79 1.58 -8.88
N TYR A 248 -18.00 2.40 -9.90
CA TYR A 248 -17.78 3.84 -9.89
C TYR A 248 -19.10 4.56 -10.14
N GLU A 249 -19.44 5.50 -9.27
CA GLU A 249 -20.61 6.38 -9.42
C GLU A 249 -20.16 7.73 -9.96
N VAL A 250 -20.79 8.17 -11.04
CA VAL A 250 -20.52 9.45 -11.68
C VAL A 250 -21.30 10.53 -10.93
N ASP A 251 -20.57 11.33 -10.17
CA ASP A 251 -21.09 12.48 -9.45
C ASP A 251 -20.32 13.71 -9.95
N PRO A 252 -20.90 14.53 -10.85
CA PRO A 252 -20.23 15.73 -11.37
C PRO A 252 -19.84 16.73 -10.27
N LYS A 253 -20.45 16.63 -9.08
CA LYS A 253 -20.10 17.44 -7.91
C LYS A 253 -19.01 16.81 -7.06
N ALA A 254 -18.72 15.52 -7.23
CA ALA A 254 -17.49 14.96 -6.67
C ALA A 254 -16.35 15.79 -7.24
N GLY A 255 -15.61 16.47 -6.37
CA GLY A 255 -14.45 17.22 -6.80
C GLY A 255 -13.56 16.31 -7.64
N GLU A 256 -12.98 16.82 -8.73
CA GLU A 256 -11.92 16.10 -9.42
C GLU A 256 -10.90 15.69 -8.35
N GLY A 257 -10.85 14.39 -8.03
CA GLY A 257 -10.38 13.80 -6.76
C GLY A 257 -9.29 14.60 -6.07
N GLY A 258 -9.51 14.87 -4.78
CA GLY A 258 -8.69 15.76 -3.96
C GLY A 258 -7.20 15.50 -4.13
N SER A 259 -6.48 16.50 -4.66
CA SER A 259 -5.15 16.80 -4.14
C SER A 259 -5.32 16.85 -2.62
N GLY A 260 -4.73 15.90 -1.89
CA GLY A 260 -4.62 16.04 -0.45
C GLY A 260 -4.16 17.47 -0.19
N THR A 261 -4.80 18.16 0.74
CA THR A 261 -4.45 19.53 1.17
C THR A 261 -3.12 19.52 1.94
N GLY A 262 -2.14 18.76 1.44
CA GLY A 262 -0.79 18.76 1.94
C GLY A 262 -0.26 20.17 1.74
N THR A 263 0.17 20.78 2.84
CA THR A 263 0.88 22.06 2.93
C THR A 263 2.27 22.01 2.30
N GLY A 264 2.46 21.15 1.29
CA GLY A 264 3.71 20.96 0.58
C GLY A 264 3.86 21.95 -0.57
N GLU A 265 5.10 22.11 -1.01
CA GLU A 265 5.47 22.91 -2.17
C GLU A 265 4.63 22.47 -3.39
N LYS A 266 4.05 23.45 -4.10
CA LYS A 266 3.20 23.20 -5.26
C LYS A 266 4.01 22.43 -6.32
N PRO A 267 3.52 21.30 -6.85
CA PRO A 267 4.26 20.53 -7.85
C PRO A 267 4.59 21.39 -9.07
N LYS A 268 5.81 21.28 -9.59
CA LYS A 268 6.13 21.83 -10.92
C LYS A 268 5.38 21.01 -11.95
N MET A 269 4.74 21.68 -12.91
CA MET A 269 3.91 21.02 -13.92
C MET A 269 4.25 21.52 -15.31
N GLU A 270 4.58 20.60 -16.19
CA GLU A 270 4.79 20.83 -17.63
C GLU A 270 3.75 20.07 -18.44
N LYS A 271 3.44 20.56 -19.63
CA LYS A 271 2.48 19.93 -20.54
C LYS A 271 2.95 20.03 -21.98
N GLY A 272 2.52 19.11 -22.81
CA GLY A 272 2.74 19.18 -24.24
C GLY A 272 1.87 18.19 -25.01
N LYS A 273 2.12 18.12 -26.32
CA LYS A 273 1.46 17.17 -27.22
C LYS A 273 2.55 16.39 -27.94
N GLU A 274 2.40 15.08 -28.00
CA GLU A 274 3.28 14.23 -28.81
C GLU A 274 2.53 12.97 -29.22
N THR A 275 2.84 12.47 -30.41
CA THR A 275 2.35 11.17 -30.88
C THR A 275 3.27 10.10 -30.33
N ILE A 276 2.70 9.10 -29.63
CA ILE A 276 3.46 7.98 -29.06
C ILE A 276 3.06 6.66 -29.69
N LYS A 277 4.06 5.82 -29.94
CA LYS A 277 3.88 4.45 -30.37
C LYS A 277 4.10 3.52 -29.18
N VAL A 278 3.09 2.72 -28.87
CA VAL A 278 3.08 1.68 -27.83
C VAL A 278 2.66 0.35 -28.46
N PRO A 279 2.78 -0.80 -27.79
CA PRO A 279 2.40 -2.08 -28.38
C PRO A 279 0.92 -2.14 -28.82
N ALA A 280 0.02 -1.38 -28.17
CA ALA A 280 -1.38 -1.28 -28.56
C ALA A 280 -1.65 -0.43 -29.82
N GLY A 281 -0.67 0.32 -30.34
CA GLY A 281 -0.84 1.19 -31.50
C GLY A 281 -0.15 2.55 -31.36
N GLU A 282 -0.53 3.47 -32.24
CA GLU A 282 -0.02 4.85 -32.29
C GLU A 282 -1.12 5.82 -31.87
N PHE A 283 -0.81 6.73 -30.96
CA PHE A 283 -1.78 7.62 -30.32
C PHE A 283 -1.27 9.05 -30.26
N ASP A 284 -2.08 9.99 -30.75
CA ASP A 284 -1.90 11.41 -30.48
C ASP A 284 -2.24 11.67 -29.00
N CYS A 285 -1.24 12.10 -28.24
CA CYS A 285 -1.35 12.24 -26.80
C CYS A 285 -1.11 13.67 -26.33
N GLU A 286 -1.87 14.07 -25.31
CA GLU A 286 -1.50 15.18 -24.44
C GLU A 286 -0.73 14.61 -23.25
N TRP A 287 0.50 15.07 -23.05
CA TRP A 287 1.29 14.66 -21.91
C TRP A 287 1.31 15.73 -20.82
N VAL A 288 1.40 15.26 -19.58
CA VAL A 288 1.65 16.10 -18.40
C VAL A 288 2.81 15.49 -17.63
N GLN A 289 3.74 16.35 -17.25
CA GLN A 289 4.83 16.01 -16.35
C GLN A 289 4.67 16.76 -15.04
N THR A 290 4.74 16.07 -13.92
CA THR A 290 4.72 16.65 -12.58
C THR A 290 5.97 16.27 -11.81
N GLU A 291 6.58 17.23 -11.15
CA GLU A 291 7.70 17.00 -10.23
C GLU A 291 7.31 17.47 -8.82
N SER A 292 7.46 16.58 -7.85
CA SER A 292 7.22 16.86 -6.43
C SER A 292 8.07 15.94 -5.57
N SER A 293 8.80 16.51 -4.59
CA SER A 293 9.56 15.74 -3.58
C SER A 293 10.47 14.66 -4.17
N GLY A 294 11.23 14.97 -5.23
CA GLY A 294 12.14 14.02 -5.88
C GLY A 294 11.44 12.93 -6.71
N THR A 295 10.12 13.04 -6.90
CA THR A 295 9.34 12.17 -7.80
C THR A 295 8.98 12.96 -9.05
N VAL A 296 9.38 12.46 -10.21
CA VAL A 296 9.01 12.98 -11.54
C VAL A 296 8.09 11.99 -12.20
N THR A 297 6.88 12.41 -12.54
CA THR A 297 5.90 11.58 -13.26
C THR A 297 5.56 12.24 -14.59
N LYS A 298 5.79 11.57 -15.72
CA LYS A 298 5.28 11.96 -17.04
C LYS A 298 4.20 10.97 -17.46
N ALA A 299 3.06 11.47 -17.93
CA ALA A 299 1.91 10.66 -18.33
C ALA A 299 1.34 11.15 -19.64
N TRP A 300 1.05 10.21 -20.54
CA TRP A 300 0.53 10.46 -21.88
C TRP A 300 -0.92 10.01 -21.95
N ASN A 301 -1.79 10.93 -22.33
CA ASN A 301 -3.22 10.71 -22.34
C ASN A 301 -3.80 10.91 -23.74
N SER A 302 -4.70 10.01 -24.15
CA SER A 302 -5.44 10.08 -25.40
C SER A 302 -6.92 9.82 -25.13
N ASP A 303 -7.79 10.61 -25.75
CA ASP A 303 -9.25 10.41 -25.71
C ASP A 303 -9.70 9.10 -26.40
N LYS A 304 -8.82 8.53 -27.24
CA LYS A 304 -8.99 7.23 -27.90
C LYS A 304 -8.71 6.03 -26.99
N VAL A 305 -8.49 6.22 -25.69
CA VAL A 305 -8.27 5.13 -24.72
C VAL A 305 -9.20 5.30 -23.51
N PRO A 306 -9.90 4.24 -23.04
CA PRO A 306 -10.70 4.31 -21.83
C PRO A 306 -9.87 4.77 -20.63
N GLY A 307 -10.36 5.77 -19.89
CA GLY A 307 -9.61 6.37 -18.79
C GLY A 307 -8.41 7.24 -19.21
N GLY A 308 -8.15 7.38 -20.52
CA GLY A 308 -7.19 8.31 -21.08
C GLY A 308 -5.75 7.83 -21.14
N LEU A 309 -5.31 6.96 -20.23
CA LEU A 309 -3.88 6.65 -20.07
C LEU A 309 -3.35 5.74 -21.19
N VAL A 310 -2.33 6.21 -21.91
CA VAL A 310 -1.60 5.42 -22.93
C VAL A 310 -0.24 4.95 -22.40
N LYS A 311 0.47 5.83 -21.70
CA LYS A 311 1.78 5.55 -21.09
C LYS A 311 1.96 6.39 -19.83
N SER A 312 2.69 5.87 -18.86
CA SER A 312 3.22 6.64 -17.73
C SER A 312 4.65 6.22 -17.42
N HIS A 313 5.46 7.19 -17.03
CA HIS A 313 6.82 6.98 -16.53
C HIS A 313 6.97 7.78 -15.24
N THR A 314 7.20 7.10 -14.14
CA THR A 314 7.45 7.67 -12.83
C THR A 314 8.86 7.35 -12.41
N LYS A 315 9.66 8.38 -12.13
CA LYS A 315 11.00 8.26 -11.57
C LYS A 315 10.97 8.78 -10.14
N MET A 316 11.45 7.95 -9.22
CA MET A 316 11.61 8.26 -7.81
C MET A 316 13.09 8.08 -7.44
N ALA A 317 13.51 8.57 -6.29
CA ALA A 317 14.87 8.34 -5.80
C ALA A 317 15.20 6.84 -5.68
N ALA A 318 14.22 6.02 -5.30
CA ALA A 318 14.39 4.58 -5.07
C ALA A 318 14.26 3.72 -6.34
N GLY A 319 13.79 4.27 -7.46
CA GLY A 319 13.49 3.45 -8.64
C GLY A 319 12.66 4.12 -9.72
N THR A 320 12.32 3.34 -10.75
CA THR A 320 11.44 3.76 -11.85
C THR A 320 10.25 2.82 -11.99
N THR A 321 9.12 3.39 -12.38
CA THR A 321 7.91 2.66 -12.77
C THR A 321 7.50 3.13 -14.15
N VAL A 322 7.41 2.20 -15.09
CA VAL A 322 6.90 2.43 -16.44
C VAL A 322 5.63 1.63 -16.63
N MET A 323 4.57 2.27 -17.11
CA MET A 323 3.31 1.62 -17.49
C MET A 323 3.03 1.94 -18.96
N GLU A 324 2.79 0.91 -19.77
CA GLU A 324 2.51 1.06 -21.20
C GLU A 324 1.27 0.27 -21.60
N LEU A 325 0.40 0.89 -22.39
CA LEU A 325 -0.76 0.24 -22.98
C LEU A 325 -0.29 -0.80 -24.01
N VAL A 326 -0.57 -2.07 -23.72
CA VAL A 326 -0.19 -3.20 -24.58
C VAL A 326 -1.34 -3.78 -25.38
N LYS A 327 -2.59 -3.54 -24.94
CA LYS A 327 -3.78 -4.03 -25.63
C LYS A 327 -4.96 -3.09 -25.43
N LEU A 328 -5.73 -2.85 -26.49
CA LEU A 328 -7.03 -2.19 -26.45
C LEU A 328 -7.99 -2.97 -27.36
N GLU A 329 -9.02 -3.57 -26.79
CA GLU A 329 -10.07 -4.27 -27.54
C GLU A 329 -11.40 -3.56 -27.31
N LYS A 330 -11.80 -2.75 -28.30
CA LYS A 330 -13.07 -2.03 -28.28
C LYS A 330 -14.24 -2.97 -28.58
N LYS A 331 -15.32 -2.85 -27.82
CA LYS A 331 -16.64 -3.42 -28.12
C LYS A 331 -17.60 -2.33 -28.56
#